data_AF-A0A2W6CRQ5-F1
#
_entry.id   AF-A0A2W6CRQ5-F1
#
_cell.length_a   1.000
_cell.length_b   1.000
_cell.length_c   1.000
_cell.angle_alpha   90.00
_cell.angle_beta   90.00
_cell.angle_gamma   90.00
#
_symmetry.space_group_name_H-M   'P 1'
#
loop_
_entity.id
_entity.type
_entity.pdbx_description
1 polymer ?
#
loop_
_entity_poly.entity_id
_entity_poly.type
_entity_poly.pdbx_seq_one_letter_code
_entity_poly.pdbx_strand_id
1 'polypeptide(L)'
;MRVIDALRRLERRTRPVDPEFAAVLHRRWAQLPEHVKTPGQFLGRHAVGCEGTRGVFPRCNLACTPCYHSREANRVRVDGSHTITEVDKQMALLRRLRGPRAHAQLIGGEVTLLSPDDHAAALLTMRRYGREPMSMSHGDFDPDYLERLALDAHGQPRLRRLSFAGHFDMLMFGRRGIPRPGSEEDLNPYRQRFVEMFTRLRAKHGVRFFLAHNMTVTPANLGQVAGVVRDCHAMGFGMFSFQPAAFVGDDRRWHENYEQVGMDEVWREIEKGVGTLLDYTVIQHGDLRCNRAAYGFYVGPRWHPFLSGGDPADLAAREAFFRYLGAVNFAGVELPDLIGKLLRAVVRHPAILPLAVQWIARLLRRVGGVRALLRHGVRPVSFVVHQFMDAADVAPAWELMQRGEKASDPRILAAQERLASCHYAMAHPETGELVPACVQHSVLDPVENVELRRLLPIVDVHAS
;
A
#
# COMPACT_ATOMS: atom_id res chain seq x y z
N MET A 1 -13.82 40.30 -13.62
CA MET A 1 -12.70 39.36 -13.39
C MET A 1 -12.97 38.33 -12.28
N ARG A 2 -13.32 38.72 -11.04
CA ARG A 2 -13.45 37.78 -9.90
C ARG A 2 -14.44 36.62 -10.08
N VAL A 3 -15.57 36.82 -10.79
CA VAL A 3 -16.60 35.78 -11.02
C VAL A 3 -16.12 34.71 -12.01
N ILE A 4 -15.51 35.11 -13.12
CA ILE A 4 -15.00 34.18 -14.14
C ILE A 4 -13.90 33.29 -13.53
N ASP A 5 -13.02 33.86 -12.71
CA ASP A 5 -11.97 33.09 -12.04
C ASP A 5 -12.54 32.13 -10.99
N ALA A 6 -13.58 32.54 -10.26
CA ALA A 6 -14.29 31.66 -9.33
C ALA A 6 -14.96 30.49 -10.06
N LEU A 7 -15.63 30.74 -11.18
CA LEU A 7 -16.25 29.70 -12.01
C LEU A 7 -15.22 28.75 -12.61
N ARG A 8 -14.07 29.27 -13.10
CA ARG A 8 -12.96 28.44 -13.60
C ARG A 8 -12.37 27.55 -12.50
N ARG A 9 -12.20 28.09 -11.29
CA ARG A 9 -11.75 27.30 -10.13
C ARG A 9 -12.74 26.20 -9.76
N LEU A 10 -14.03 26.52 -9.73
CA LEU A 10 -15.09 25.55 -9.45
C LEU A 10 -15.15 24.46 -10.53
N GLU A 11 -15.05 24.85 -11.81
CA GLU A 11 -15.00 23.92 -12.93
C GLU A 11 -13.84 22.94 -12.79
N ARG A 12 -12.62 23.42 -12.49
CA ARG A 12 -11.44 22.55 -12.31
C ARG A 12 -11.59 21.62 -11.12
N ARG A 13 -12.05 22.12 -9.97
CA ARG A 13 -12.24 21.32 -8.75
C ARG A 13 -13.28 20.22 -8.93
N THR A 14 -14.39 20.55 -9.60
CA THR A 14 -15.50 19.61 -9.82
C THR A 14 -15.36 18.82 -11.13
N ARG A 15 -14.31 19.02 -11.93
CA ARG A 15 -14.11 18.28 -13.17
C ARG A 15 -13.96 16.79 -12.83
N PRO A 16 -14.79 15.89 -13.40
CA PRO A 16 -14.75 14.48 -13.01
C PRO A 16 -13.36 13.87 -13.19
N VAL A 17 -12.75 14.13 -14.35
CA VAL A 17 -11.47 13.56 -14.76
C VAL A 17 -10.45 14.66 -15.00
N ASP A 18 -9.29 14.52 -14.36
CA ASP A 18 -8.13 15.35 -14.67
C ASP A 18 -7.50 14.86 -16.00
N PRO A 19 -7.35 15.71 -17.03
CA PRO A 19 -6.77 15.30 -18.31
C PRO A 19 -5.35 14.72 -18.19
N GLU A 20 -4.55 15.24 -17.26
CA GLU A 20 -3.21 14.72 -17.00
C GLU A 20 -3.28 13.31 -16.42
N PHE A 21 -4.20 13.09 -15.47
CA PHE A 21 -4.41 11.76 -14.89
C PHE A 21 -4.92 10.74 -15.92
N ALA A 22 -5.84 11.16 -16.79
CA ALA A 22 -6.31 10.30 -17.88
C ALA A 22 -5.17 9.90 -18.83
N ALA A 23 -4.28 10.85 -19.19
CA ALA A 23 -3.16 10.58 -20.07
C ALA A 23 -2.17 9.58 -19.46
N VAL A 24 -1.83 9.72 -18.17
CA VAL A 24 -0.92 8.77 -17.50
C VAL A 24 -1.54 7.40 -17.31
N LEU A 25 -2.86 7.30 -17.07
CA LEU A 25 -3.58 6.02 -17.03
C LEU A 25 -3.51 5.32 -18.39
N HIS A 26 -3.79 6.03 -19.49
CA HIS A 26 -3.70 5.48 -20.84
C HIS A 26 -2.28 4.99 -21.16
N ARG A 27 -1.26 5.79 -20.85
CA ARG A 27 0.14 5.35 -21.01
C ARG A 27 0.44 4.11 -20.19
N ARG A 28 0.00 4.07 -18.92
CA ARG A 28 0.23 2.90 -18.07
C ARG A 28 -0.44 1.66 -18.65
N TRP A 29 -1.69 1.77 -19.13
CA TRP A 29 -2.37 0.67 -19.82
C TRP A 29 -1.58 0.17 -21.01
N ALA A 30 -1.11 1.07 -21.89
CA ALA A 30 -0.34 0.70 -23.08
C ALA A 30 0.97 -0.03 -22.75
N GLN A 31 1.62 0.33 -21.64
CA GLN A 31 2.87 -0.28 -21.17
C GLN A 31 2.70 -1.66 -20.52
N LEU A 32 1.48 -2.06 -20.17
CA LEU A 32 1.26 -3.37 -19.57
C LEU A 32 1.47 -4.48 -20.62
N PRO A 33 2.01 -5.65 -20.22
CA PRO A 33 1.97 -6.86 -21.03
C PRO A 33 0.54 -7.26 -21.40
N GLU A 34 0.35 -7.90 -22.56
CA GLU A 34 -0.99 -8.29 -23.02
C GLU A 34 -1.71 -9.27 -22.07
N HIS A 35 -0.98 -10.21 -21.45
CA HIS A 35 -1.59 -11.22 -20.58
C HIS A 35 -2.22 -10.63 -19.30
N VAL A 36 -1.80 -9.43 -18.88
CA VAL A 36 -2.39 -8.75 -17.71
C VAL A 36 -3.47 -7.73 -18.09
N LYS A 37 -3.74 -7.49 -19.37
CA LYS A 37 -4.80 -6.57 -19.84
C LYS A 37 -6.18 -7.23 -19.79
N THR A 38 -6.54 -7.73 -18.62
CA THR A 38 -7.82 -8.39 -18.38
C THR A 38 -8.94 -7.36 -18.11
N PRO A 39 -10.21 -7.76 -18.21
CA PRO A 39 -11.33 -6.93 -17.75
C PRO A 39 -11.25 -6.54 -16.26
N GLY A 40 -10.56 -7.32 -15.43
CA GLY A 40 -10.37 -7.01 -14.01
C GLY A 40 -9.21 -6.05 -13.72
N GLN A 41 -8.34 -5.78 -14.70
CA GLN A 41 -7.12 -5.01 -14.48
C GLN A 41 -7.40 -3.58 -14.03
N PHE A 42 -6.81 -3.21 -12.88
CA PHE A 42 -6.95 -1.91 -12.25
C PHE A 42 -5.91 -0.90 -12.77
N LEU A 43 -4.70 -1.39 -13.07
CA LEU A 43 -3.61 -0.56 -13.58
C LEU A 43 -3.97 0.02 -14.96
N GLY A 44 -3.81 1.32 -15.12
CA GLY A 44 -4.16 2.04 -16.33
C GLY A 44 -5.66 2.27 -16.55
N ARG A 45 -6.52 1.77 -15.65
CA ARG A 45 -7.99 1.99 -15.68
C ARG A 45 -8.50 2.79 -14.49
N HIS A 46 -7.91 2.61 -13.31
CA HIS A 46 -8.22 3.43 -12.12
C HIS A 46 -6.98 3.98 -11.40
N ALA A 47 -5.85 3.26 -11.44
CA ALA A 47 -4.60 3.74 -10.87
C ALA A 47 -3.41 3.45 -11.78
N VAL A 48 -2.33 4.19 -11.57
CA VAL A 48 -1.05 3.94 -12.26
C VAL A 48 -0.16 2.94 -11.51
N GLY A 49 -0.46 2.66 -10.24
CA GLY A 49 0.33 1.83 -9.33
C GLY A 49 0.42 2.46 -7.94
N CYS A 50 1.02 1.73 -7.01
CA CYS A 50 1.53 2.26 -5.74
C CYS A 50 2.98 2.75 -5.95
N GLU A 51 3.38 3.74 -5.17
CA GLU A 51 4.72 4.35 -5.23
C GLU A 51 5.45 4.14 -3.89
N GLY A 52 6.76 3.95 -3.89
CA GLY A 52 7.57 3.79 -2.68
C GLY A 52 8.76 4.75 -2.67
N THR A 53 9.17 5.21 -1.49
CA THR A 53 10.43 5.91 -1.32
C THR A 53 11.61 4.93 -1.32
N ARG A 54 12.76 5.37 -1.82
CA ARG A 54 14.06 4.68 -1.69
C ARG A 54 15.12 5.62 -1.15
N GLY A 55 16.22 5.06 -0.67
CA GLY A 55 17.41 5.86 -0.31
C GLY A 55 17.24 6.91 0.80
N VAL A 56 16.14 6.88 1.56
CA VAL A 56 15.90 7.82 2.67
C VAL A 56 16.73 7.44 3.89
N PHE A 57 16.47 6.28 4.48
CA PHE A 57 17.34 5.59 5.43
C PHE A 57 16.84 4.15 5.58
N PRO A 58 17.73 3.16 5.62
CA PRO A 58 17.35 1.75 5.72
C PRO A 58 17.32 1.17 7.14
N ARG A 59 17.67 1.97 8.16
CA ARG A 59 17.85 1.48 9.53
C ARG A 59 16.55 1.08 10.21
N CYS A 60 16.58 -0.06 10.91
CA CYS A 60 15.54 -0.56 11.78
C CYS A 60 16.14 -0.95 13.14
N ASN A 61 15.35 -0.86 14.21
CA ASN A 61 15.71 -1.28 15.57
C ASN A 61 15.14 -2.66 15.96
N LEU A 62 14.45 -3.35 15.05
CA LEU A 62 14.09 -4.76 15.18
C LEU A 62 14.90 -5.64 14.22
N ALA A 63 15.01 -6.91 14.54
CA ALA A 63 15.66 -7.91 13.71
C ALA A 63 14.63 -8.92 13.19
N CYS A 64 14.44 -8.98 11.87
CA CYS A 64 13.53 -9.94 11.24
C CYS A 64 14.33 -10.99 10.49
N THR A 65 13.86 -12.24 10.52
CA THR A 65 14.47 -13.36 9.78
C THR A 65 14.28 -13.18 8.25
N PRO A 66 13.06 -13.03 7.69
CA PRO A 66 12.86 -12.72 6.27
C PRO A 66 12.92 -11.20 5.98
N CYS A 67 14.01 -10.52 6.37
CA CYS A 67 14.12 -9.08 6.17
C CYS A 67 14.60 -8.73 4.76
N TYR A 68 13.85 -7.87 4.06
CA TYR A 68 14.24 -7.35 2.73
C TYR A 68 15.39 -6.34 2.76
N HIS A 69 15.79 -5.88 3.95
CA HIS A 69 16.93 -4.97 4.06
C HIS A 69 18.25 -5.70 3.85
N SER A 70 19.14 -5.07 3.08
CA SER A 70 20.49 -5.56 2.88
C SER A 70 21.32 -5.48 4.16
N ARG A 71 22.47 -6.18 4.16
CA ARG A 71 23.40 -6.26 5.29
C ARG A 71 23.81 -4.90 5.88
N GLU A 72 23.92 -3.88 5.04
CA GLU A 72 24.40 -2.56 5.45
C GLU A 72 23.31 -1.65 6.03
N ALA A 73 22.04 -2.06 5.93
CA ALA A 73 20.89 -1.21 6.29
C ALA A 73 20.97 -0.63 7.71
N ASN A 74 21.30 -1.46 8.70
CA ASN A 74 21.36 -1.03 10.10
C ASN A 74 22.62 -0.23 10.46
N ARG A 75 23.50 0.04 9.48
CA ARG A 75 24.74 0.83 9.65
C ARG A 75 24.61 2.25 9.09
N VAL A 76 23.46 2.61 8.56
CA VAL A 76 23.15 3.96 8.06
C VAL A 76 22.50 4.77 9.17
N ARG A 77 22.97 6.00 9.39
CA ARG A 77 22.38 6.94 10.35
C ARG A 77 21.01 7.39 9.86
N VAL A 78 20.05 7.50 10.78
CA VAL A 78 18.76 8.15 10.48
C VAL A 78 18.99 9.65 10.41
N ASP A 79 18.61 10.26 9.30
CA ASP A 79 18.78 11.70 9.05
C ASP A 79 17.51 12.29 8.45
N GLY A 80 16.87 13.20 9.18
CA GLY A 80 15.62 13.83 8.75
C GLY A 80 15.79 14.77 7.56
N SER A 81 16.87 15.55 7.53
CA SER A 81 17.12 16.53 6.45
C SER A 81 17.38 15.83 5.11
N HIS A 82 18.19 14.77 5.13
CA HIS A 82 18.41 13.89 3.98
C HIS A 82 17.10 13.23 3.55
N THR A 83 16.34 12.67 4.48
CA THR A 83 15.05 12.02 4.19
C THR A 83 14.10 12.96 3.46
N ILE A 84 13.87 14.16 4.00
CA ILE A 84 12.95 15.13 3.39
C ILE A 84 13.42 15.53 1.99
N THR A 85 14.72 15.72 1.81
CA THR A 85 15.33 16.07 0.52
C THR A 85 15.12 14.97 -0.52
N GLU A 86 15.39 13.71 -0.17
CA GLU A 86 15.22 12.59 -1.10
C GLU A 86 13.74 12.30 -1.39
N VAL A 87 12.87 12.44 -0.40
CA VAL A 87 11.41 12.37 -0.59
C VAL A 87 10.96 13.45 -1.56
N ASP A 88 11.42 14.71 -1.42
CA ASP A 88 11.05 15.80 -2.32
C ASP A 88 11.41 15.50 -3.78
N LYS A 89 12.67 15.09 -4.03
CA LYS A 89 13.17 14.73 -5.38
C LYS A 89 12.35 13.60 -6.00
N GLN A 90 12.10 12.54 -5.23
CA GLN A 90 11.34 11.37 -5.71
C GLN A 90 9.88 11.74 -5.99
N MET A 91 9.23 12.48 -5.11
CA MET A 91 7.85 12.92 -5.30
C MET A 91 7.69 13.88 -6.49
N ALA A 92 8.70 14.72 -6.75
CA ALA A 92 8.74 15.55 -7.95
C ALA A 92 8.81 14.72 -9.24
N LEU A 93 9.67 13.69 -9.28
CA LEU A 93 9.73 12.77 -10.41
C LEU A 93 8.42 12.00 -10.61
N LEU A 94 7.88 11.44 -9.52
CA LEU A 94 6.61 10.73 -9.54
C LEU A 94 5.48 11.65 -10.04
N ARG A 95 5.42 12.91 -9.59
CA ARG A 95 4.42 13.88 -10.07
C ARG A 95 4.47 14.07 -11.57
N ARG A 96 5.68 14.11 -12.14
CA ARG A 96 5.91 14.25 -13.58
C ARG A 96 5.50 13.00 -14.37
N LEU A 97 5.88 11.81 -13.89
CA LEU A 97 5.69 10.57 -14.66
C LEU A 97 4.32 9.92 -14.45
N ARG A 98 3.83 9.95 -13.21
CA ARG A 98 2.62 9.25 -12.74
C ARG A 98 1.43 10.19 -12.51
N GLY A 99 1.61 11.48 -12.77
CA GLY A 99 0.54 12.47 -12.75
C GLY A 99 0.21 12.99 -11.35
N PRO A 100 -0.99 13.60 -11.20
CA PRO A 100 -1.28 14.50 -10.09
C PRO A 100 -1.58 13.82 -8.75
N ARG A 101 -1.92 12.53 -8.76
CA ARG A 101 -2.42 11.81 -7.58
C ARG A 101 -2.03 10.34 -7.63
N ALA A 102 -1.56 9.82 -6.50
CA ALA A 102 -1.28 8.39 -6.29
C ALA A 102 -1.21 8.10 -4.78
N HIS A 103 -1.12 6.83 -4.42
CA HIS A 103 -0.72 6.41 -3.09
C HIS A 103 0.80 6.22 -3.07
N ALA A 104 1.45 6.66 -2.00
CA ALA A 104 2.89 6.47 -1.84
C ALA A 104 3.23 6.00 -0.42
N GLN A 105 4.12 5.03 -0.31
CA GLN A 105 4.63 4.53 0.95
C GLN A 105 5.91 5.28 1.31
N LEU A 106 5.95 5.82 2.53
CA LEU A 106 7.21 6.21 3.16
C LEU A 106 7.80 4.93 3.76
N ILE A 107 8.82 4.41 3.07
CA ILE A 107 9.49 3.14 3.33
C ILE A 107 11.01 3.34 3.22
N GLY A 108 11.77 2.52 3.93
CA GLY A 108 13.23 2.53 3.89
C GLY A 108 13.77 1.66 5.01
N GLY A 109 13.39 1.97 6.25
CA GLY A 109 13.65 1.21 7.47
C GLY A 109 12.47 1.40 8.44
N GLU A 110 12.72 1.52 9.74
CA GLU A 110 11.69 1.89 10.70
C GLU A 110 11.43 3.40 10.66
N VAL A 111 10.32 3.82 10.05
CA VAL A 111 10.00 5.24 9.88
C VAL A 111 9.82 6.00 11.20
N THR A 112 9.48 5.32 12.29
CA THR A 112 9.33 5.97 13.60
C THR A 112 10.66 6.22 14.32
N LEU A 113 11.80 5.86 13.71
CA LEU A 113 13.11 6.33 14.15
C LEU A 113 13.41 7.77 13.73
N LEU A 114 12.69 8.33 12.74
CA LEU A 114 12.71 9.76 12.48
C LEU A 114 12.13 10.51 13.67
N SER A 115 12.61 11.73 13.92
CA SER A 115 11.91 12.63 14.83
C SER A 115 10.46 12.84 14.36
N PRO A 116 9.49 13.06 15.27
CA PRO A 116 8.10 13.32 14.87
C PRO A 116 7.96 14.48 13.88
N ASP A 117 8.82 15.51 14.01
CA ASP A 117 8.80 16.69 13.15
C ASP A 117 9.33 16.39 11.74
N ASP A 118 10.42 15.64 11.61
CA ASP A 118 10.96 15.24 10.31
C ASP A 118 10.02 14.28 9.59
N HIS A 119 9.41 13.35 10.33
CA HIS A 119 8.40 12.45 9.78
C HIS A 119 7.18 13.24 9.31
N ALA A 120 6.67 14.20 10.10
CA ALA A 120 5.60 15.09 9.64
C ALA A 120 5.97 15.85 8.37
N ALA A 121 7.19 16.40 8.31
CA ALA A 121 7.69 17.16 7.16
C ALA A 121 7.80 16.30 5.89
N ALA A 122 8.22 15.04 6.02
CA ALA A 122 8.23 14.08 4.91
C ALA A 122 6.81 13.81 4.40
N LEU A 123 5.85 13.54 5.29
CA LEU A 123 4.44 13.29 4.91
C LEU A 123 3.79 14.52 4.26
N LEU A 124 4.07 15.72 4.78
CA LEU A 124 3.59 16.98 4.19
C LEU A 124 4.21 17.22 2.81
N THR A 125 5.48 16.87 2.62
CA THR A 125 6.14 16.91 1.31
C THR A 125 5.48 15.97 0.31
N MET A 126 5.20 14.71 0.68
CA MET A 126 4.46 13.78 -0.19
C MET A 126 3.07 14.34 -0.56
N ARG A 127 2.34 14.90 0.41
CA ARG A 127 1.02 15.53 0.19
C ARG A 127 1.10 16.75 -0.73
N ARG A 128 2.16 17.56 -0.68
CA ARG A 128 2.40 18.70 -1.57
C ARG A 128 2.43 18.28 -3.05
N TYR A 129 2.97 17.10 -3.33
CA TYR A 129 2.96 16.50 -4.68
C TYR A 129 1.70 15.69 -4.99
N GLY A 130 0.67 15.73 -4.13
CA GLY A 130 -0.60 15.04 -4.35
C GLY A 130 -0.61 13.56 -4.00
N ARG A 131 0.40 13.05 -3.28
CA ARG A 131 0.39 11.67 -2.80
C ARG A 131 -0.42 11.57 -1.52
N GLU A 132 -1.20 10.52 -1.37
CA GLU A 132 -1.72 10.12 -0.07
C GLU A 132 -0.70 9.18 0.58
N PRO A 133 0.05 9.65 1.61
CA PRO A 133 1.17 8.90 2.14
C PRO A 133 0.71 7.80 3.10
N MET A 134 1.47 6.72 3.16
CA MET A 134 1.37 5.65 4.16
C MET A 134 2.73 5.37 4.78
N SER A 135 2.84 5.49 6.09
CA SER A 135 4.08 5.21 6.83
C SER A 135 4.21 3.71 7.11
N MET A 136 5.34 3.11 6.76
CA MET A 136 5.65 1.70 7.02
C MET A 136 6.42 1.57 8.34
N SER A 137 5.84 0.89 9.34
CA SER A 137 6.44 0.75 10.67
C SER A 137 6.23 -0.65 11.22
N HIS A 138 7.12 -1.15 12.07
CA HIS A 138 6.90 -2.35 12.87
C HIS A 138 5.92 -2.12 14.04
N GLY A 139 5.44 -0.90 14.25
CA GLY A 139 4.35 -0.58 15.19
C GLY A 139 4.75 -0.56 16.67
N ASP A 140 6.05 -0.56 16.98
CA ASP A 140 6.56 -0.46 18.37
C ASP A 140 7.14 0.93 18.64
N PHE A 141 6.24 1.88 18.85
CA PHE A 141 6.52 3.27 19.22
C PHE A 141 5.44 3.76 20.17
N ASP A 142 5.71 4.88 20.84
CA ASP A 142 4.86 5.36 21.93
C ASP A 142 3.73 6.30 21.45
N PRO A 143 2.61 6.38 22.19
CA PRO A 143 1.52 7.30 21.86
C PRO A 143 1.97 8.77 21.78
N ASP A 144 2.96 9.18 22.59
CA ASP A 144 3.53 10.54 22.56
C ASP A 144 4.17 10.87 21.21
N TYR A 145 4.90 9.91 20.62
CA TYR A 145 5.45 10.06 19.28
C TYR A 145 4.35 10.37 18.26
N LEU A 146 3.25 9.62 18.32
CA LEU A 146 2.13 9.77 17.41
C LEU A 146 1.42 11.12 17.58
N GLU A 147 1.24 11.59 18.82
CA GLU A 147 0.65 12.89 19.12
C GLU A 147 1.53 14.03 18.58
N ARG A 148 2.84 13.98 18.82
CA ARG A 148 3.81 14.95 18.31
C ARG A 148 3.92 14.94 16.78
N LEU A 149 3.78 13.77 16.15
CA LEU A 149 3.72 13.65 14.69
C LEU A 149 2.48 14.34 14.12
N ALA A 150 1.35 14.22 14.81
CA ALA A 150 0.05 14.66 14.30
C ALA A 150 -0.24 16.16 14.55
N LEU A 151 0.32 16.74 15.60
CA LEU A 151 -0.01 18.08 16.10
C LEU A 151 1.19 19.02 16.03
N ASP A 152 0.97 20.29 15.71
CA ASP A 152 1.99 21.34 15.80
C ASP A 152 2.27 21.78 17.25
N ALA A 153 3.16 22.76 17.42
CA ALA A 153 3.53 23.31 18.73
C ALA A 153 2.36 23.96 19.49
N HIS A 154 1.24 24.27 18.82
CA HIS A 154 0.02 24.83 19.41
C HIS A 154 -1.07 23.77 19.64
N GLY A 155 -0.74 22.49 19.44
CA GLY A 155 -1.69 21.38 19.59
C GLY A 155 -2.72 21.29 18.46
N GLN A 156 -2.52 22.00 17.34
CA GLN A 156 -3.40 21.94 16.19
C GLN A 156 -2.96 20.83 15.23
N PRO A 157 -3.90 20.10 14.59
CA PRO A 157 -3.54 19.08 13.62
C PRO A 157 -2.75 19.64 12.41
N ARG A 158 -1.47 19.30 12.31
CA ARG A 158 -0.65 19.53 11.10
C ARG A 158 -1.03 18.58 9.96
N LEU A 159 -1.57 17.41 10.32
CA LEU A 159 -2.04 16.38 9.38
C LEU A 159 -3.50 16.02 9.70
N ARG A 160 -4.40 16.21 8.73
CA ARG A 160 -5.83 15.85 8.90
C ARG A 160 -6.11 14.35 8.83
N ARG A 161 -5.14 13.58 8.31
CA ARG A 161 -5.20 12.12 8.19
C ARG A 161 -3.80 11.52 8.29
N LEU A 162 -3.67 10.44 9.06
CA LEU A 162 -2.48 9.60 9.12
C LEU A 162 -2.79 8.21 8.59
N SER A 163 -1.95 7.68 7.70
CA SER A 163 -2.09 6.29 7.25
C SER A 163 -0.83 5.52 7.61
N PHE A 164 -0.99 4.36 8.24
CA PHE A 164 0.13 3.51 8.65
C PHE A 164 -0.12 2.07 8.23
N ALA A 165 0.95 1.38 7.83
CA ALA A 165 1.00 -0.08 7.82
C ALA A 165 1.86 -0.54 8.99
N GLY A 166 1.26 -1.29 9.92
CA GLY A 166 1.97 -1.89 11.04
C GLY A 166 2.39 -3.31 10.70
N HIS A 167 3.70 -3.58 10.66
CA HIS A 167 4.27 -4.90 10.45
C HIS A 167 4.30 -5.69 11.76
N PHE A 168 3.59 -6.81 11.80
CA PHE A 168 3.56 -7.73 12.93
C PHE A 168 3.63 -9.16 12.42
N ASP A 169 4.78 -9.80 12.62
CA ASP A 169 4.97 -11.24 12.50
C ASP A 169 5.87 -11.75 13.63
N MET A 170 5.74 -13.04 13.95
CA MET A 170 6.45 -13.66 15.06
C MET A 170 7.96 -13.83 14.83
N LEU A 171 8.45 -13.54 13.63
CA LEU A 171 9.87 -13.58 13.28
C LEU A 171 10.53 -12.20 13.40
N MET A 172 9.79 -11.16 13.81
CA MET A 172 10.33 -9.86 14.20
C MET A 172 10.76 -9.86 15.66
N PHE A 173 12.08 -9.93 15.89
CA PHE A 173 12.67 -9.93 17.22
C PHE A 173 13.04 -8.53 17.71
N GLY A 174 12.90 -8.33 19.02
CA GLY A 174 13.29 -7.11 19.73
C GLY A 174 12.13 -6.21 20.14
N ARG A 175 10.88 -6.57 19.85
CA ARG A 175 9.69 -5.79 20.25
C ARG A 175 9.65 -5.64 21.77
N ARG A 176 9.48 -4.41 22.26
CA ARG A 176 9.39 -4.09 23.70
C ARG A 176 8.25 -4.91 24.33
N GLY A 177 8.54 -5.61 25.42
CA GLY A 177 7.57 -6.46 26.12
C GLY A 177 7.43 -7.89 25.56
N ILE A 178 7.84 -8.15 24.32
CA ILE A 178 7.89 -9.51 23.74
C ILE A 178 9.06 -9.66 22.76
N PRO A 179 10.32 -9.72 23.24
CA PRO A 179 11.47 -9.71 22.35
C PRO A 179 11.53 -10.90 21.37
N ARG A 180 10.92 -12.04 21.75
CA ARG A 180 10.82 -13.25 20.93
C ARG A 180 9.41 -13.84 21.10
N PRO A 181 8.43 -13.42 20.29
CA PRO A 181 7.08 -14.00 20.34
C PRO A 181 7.11 -15.49 19.97
N GLY A 182 6.31 -16.31 20.65
CA GLY A 182 6.22 -17.75 20.39
C GLY A 182 5.22 -18.10 19.29
N SER A 183 4.28 -17.19 19.02
CA SER A 183 3.22 -17.34 18.03
C SER A 183 2.77 -15.98 17.49
N GLU A 184 1.97 -16.01 16.43
CA GLU A 184 1.27 -14.83 15.95
C GLU A 184 0.20 -14.36 16.94
N GLU A 185 -0.42 -15.26 17.71
CA GLU A 185 -1.42 -14.90 18.72
C GLU A 185 -0.83 -14.04 19.83
N ASP A 186 0.41 -14.32 20.26
CA ASP A 186 1.12 -13.54 21.28
C ASP A 186 1.28 -12.05 20.90
N LEU A 187 1.21 -11.74 19.60
CA LEU A 187 1.29 -10.38 19.07
C LEU A 187 -0.06 -9.65 19.04
N ASN A 188 -1.19 -10.33 19.29
CA ASN A 188 -2.53 -9.72 19.27
C ASN A 188 -2.69 -8.54 20.25
N PRO A 189 -2.20 -8.61 21.51
CA PRO A 189 -2.21 -7.44 22.40
C PRO A 189 -1.43 -6.23 21.85
N TYR A 190 -0.39 -6.46 21.05
CA TYR A 190 0.43 -5.41 20.45
C TYR A 190 -0.27 -4.80 19.23
N ARG A 191 -0.92 -5.62 18.40
CA ARG A 191 -1.79 -5.17 17.31
C ARG A 191 -2.93 -4.29 17.83
N GLN A 192 -3.58 -4.74 18.91
CA GLN A 192 -4.66 -4.00 19.56
C GLN A 192 -4.16 -2.66 20.11
N ARG A 193 -3.06 -2.64 20.87
CA ARG A 193 -2.46 -1.39 21.39
C ARG A 193 -2.11 -0.41 20.27
N PHE A 194 -1.56 -0.91 19.16
CA PHE A 194 -1.26 -0.08 18.00
C PHE A 194 -2.51 0.64 17.47
N VAL A 195 -3.61 -0.09 17.24
CA VAL A 195 -4.87 0.51 16.76
C VAL A 195 -5.48 1.48 17.79
N GLU A 196 -5.38 1.16 19.07
CA GLU A 196 -5.86 2.04 20.15
C GLU A 196 -5.15 3.39 20.18
N MET A 197 -3.85 3.46 19.85
CA MET A 197 -3.14 4.74 19.77
C MET A 197 -3.80 5.71 18.78
N PHE A 198 -4.10 5.22 17.58
CA PHE A 198 -4.77 6.02 16.55
C PHE A 198 -6.23 6.34 16.91
N THR A 199 -6.93 5.39 17.53
CA THR A 199 -8.29 5.60 18.00
C THR A 199 -8.35 6.71 19.04
N ARG A 200 -7.42 6.72 20.01
CA ARG A 200 -7.27 7.80 21.01
C ARG A 200 -6.91 9.13 20.35
N LEU A 201 -5.97 9.14 19.42
CA LEU A 201 -5.58 10.35 18.67
C LEU A 201 -6.79 10.98 17.96
N ARG A 202 -7.61 10.16 17.28
CA ARG A 202 -8.84 10.63 16.62
C ARG A 202 -9.85 11.17 17.62
N ALA A 203 -10.07 10.47 18.73
CA ALA A 203 -11.04 10.89 19.74
C ALA A 203 -10.64 12.22 20.40
N LYS A 204 -9.35 12.40 20.71
CA LYS A 204 -8.83 13.58 21.39
C LYS A 204 -8.63 14.79 20.47
N HIS A 205 -8.20 14.58 19.22
CA HIS A 205 -7.76 15.66 18.32
C HIS A 205 -8.46 15.68 16.95
N GLY A 206 -9.39 14.77 16.68
CA GLY A 206 -10.11 14.72 15.40
C GLY A 206 -9.27 14.27 14.19
N VAL A 207 -8.03 13.81 14.41
CA VAL A 207 -7.14 13.33 13.34
C VAL A 207 -7.67 12.00 12.81
N ARG A 208 -8.03 11.96 11.53
CA ARG A 208 -8.51 10.72 10.89
C ARG A 208 -7.34 9.76 10.66
N PHE A 209 -7.64 8.48 10.51
CA PHE A 209 -6.60 7.51 10.20
C PHE A 209 -7.05 6.37 9.29
N PHE A 210 -6.09 5.68 8.71
CA PHE A 210 -6.26 4.39 8.05
C PHE A 210 -5.10 3.47 8.43
N LEU A 211 -5.42 2.26 8.88
CA LEU A 211 -4.42 1.29 9.31
C LEU A 211 -4.47 0.05 8.43
N ALA A 212 -3.31 -0.37 7.96
CA ALA A 212 -3.10 -1.70 7.38
C ALA A 212 -2.35 -2.57 8.40
N HIS A 213 -2.82 -3.79 8.59
CA HIS A 213 -2.02 -4.85 9.21
C HIS A 213 -1.14 -5.47 8.13
N ASN A 214 0.15 -5.60 8.40
CA ASN A 214 1.14 -6.15 7.49
C ASN A 214 1.88 -7.31 8.16
N MET A 215 2.15 -8.39 7.41
CA MET A 215 2.78 -9.58 7.96
C MET A 215 3.52 -10.36 6.88
N THR A 216 4.80 -10.62 7.11
CA THR A 216 5.54 -11.61 6.32
C THR A 216 5.13 -13.03 6.74
N VAL A 217 4.85 -13.87 5.74
CA VAL A 217 4.43 -15.25 5.92
C VAL A 217 5.55 -16.19 5.49
N THR A 218 5.94 -17.09 6.39
CA THR A 218 6.91 -18.16 6.18
C THR A 218 6.27 -19.51 6.51
N PRO A 219 6.94 -20.65 6.25
CA PRO A 219 6.43 -21.94 6.69
C PRO A 219 6.09 -21.99 8.19
N ALA A 220 6.85 -21.29 9.04
CA ALA A 220 6.67 -21.26 10.49
C ALA A 220 5.34 -20.63 10.95
N ASN A 221 4.80 -19.66 10.22
CA ASN A 221 3.59 -18.92 10.64
C ASN A 221 2.41 -19.03 9.65
N LEU A 222 2.56 -19.70 8.51
CA LEU A 222 1.48 -19.92 7.54
C LEU A 222 0.20 -20.48 8.20
N GLY A 223 0.33 -21.52 9.03
CA GLY A 223 -0.82 -22.14 9.71
C GLY A 223 -1.52 -21.24 10.74
N GLN A 224 -0.97 -20.06 11.03
CA GLN A 224 -1.51 -19.11 12.00
C GLN A 224 -2.22 -17.92 11.33
N VAL A 225 -2.10 -17.76 10.00
CA VAL A 225 -2.74 -16.68 9.23
C VAL A 225 -4.25 -16.64 9.44
N ALA A 226 -4.92 -17.79 9.42
CA ALA A 226 -6.36 -17.86 9.67
C ALA A 226 -6.74 -17.35 11.09
N GLY A 227 -5.92 -17.63 12.10
CA GLY A 227 -6.08 -17.12 13.46
C GLY A 227 -5.95 -15.60 13.50
N VAL A 228 -4.88 -15.06 12.91
CA VAL A 228 -4.64 -13.60 12.81
C VAL A 228 -5.84 -12.89 12.19
N VAL A 229 -6.35 -13.37 11.07
CA VAL A 229 -7.53 -12.76 10.43
C VAL A 229 -8.74 -12.81 11.35
N ARG A 230 -9.05 -13.98 11.92
CA ARG A 230 -10.22 -14.19 12.78
C ARG A 230 -10.19 -13.29 14.01
N ASP A 231 -9.04 -13.18 14.65
CA ASP A 231 -8.91 -12.48 15.93
C ASP A 231 -8.73 -10.98 15.74
N CYS A 232 -8.04 -10.56 14.67
CA CYS A 232 -7.70 -9.17 14.45
C CYS A 232 -8.69 -8.41 13.59
N HIS A 233 -9.57 -9.08 12.82
CA HIS A 233 -10.43 -8.38 11.86
C HIS A 233 -11.19 -7.23 12.54
N ALA A 234 -11.70 -7.40 13.76
CA ALA A 234 -12.50 -6.37 14.46
C ALA A 234 -11.69 -5.25 15.14
N MET A 235 -10.36 -5.35 15.21
CA MET A 235 -9.53 -4.41 16.01
C MET A 235 -9.53 -2.97 15.47
N GLY A 236 -9.76 -2.79 14.17
CA GLY A 236 -9.83 -1.46 13.52
C GLY A 236 -8.87 -1.26 12.34
N PHE A 237 -8.21 -2.32 11.87
CA PHE A 237 -7.53 -2.32 10.58
C PHE A 237 -8.54 -2.25 9.42
N GLY A 238 -8.24 -1.42 8.42
CA GLY A 238 -9.01 -1.32 7.17
C GLY A 238 -8.44 -2.18 6.04
N MET A 239 -7.26 -2.77 6.24
CA MET A 239 -6.61 -3.67 5.30
C MET A 239 -5.76 -4.69 6.05
N PHE A 240 -5.76 -5.93 5.57
CA PHE A 240 -4.83 -6.98 5.95
C PHE A 240 -3.97 -7.33 4.74
N SER A 241 -2.67 -7.21 4.89
CA SER A 241 -1.67 -7.37 3.82
C SER A 241 -0.67 -8.43 4.24
N PHE A 242 -0.63 -9.53 3.50
CA PHE A 242 0.28 -10.65 3.77
C PHE A 242 1.33 -10.75 2.67
N GLN A 243 2.58 -10.99 3.04
CA GLN A 243 3.68 -11.15 2.09
C GLN A 243 4.34 -12.50 2.28
N PRO A 244 4.10 -13.49 1.40
CA PRO A 244 4.95 -14.66 1.34
C PRO A 244 6.42 -14.23 1.29
N ALA A 245 7.25 -14.81 2.14
CA ALA A 245 8.67 -14.52 2.14
C ALA A 245 9.28 -14.84 0.78
N ALA A 246 10.23 -14.01 0.36
CA ALA A 246 11.04 -14.20 -0.83
C ALA A 246 12.50 -14.08 -0.41
N PHE A 247 13.39 -14.73 -1.14
CA PHE A 247 14.82 -14.67 -0.93
C PHE A 247 15.38 -13.33 -1.45
N VAL A 248 15.18 -12.29 -0.63
CA VAL A 248 15.60 -10.89 -0.85
C VAL A 248 16.28 -10.36 0.42
N GLY A 249 17.25 -9.45 0.28
CA GLY A 249 17.94 -8.83 1.40
C GLY A 249 19.21 -9.56 1.85
N ASP A 250 19.38 -9.74 3.17
CA ASP A 250 20.56 -10.38 3.80
C ASP A 250 20.38 -11.90 3.87
N ASP A 251 21.05 -12.61 2.96
CA ASP A 251 21.02 -14.07 2.78
C ASP A 251 21.32 -14.88 4.05
N ARG A 252 22.18 -14.34 4.93
CA ARG A 252 22.54 -14.96 6.22
C ARG A 252 21.36 -15.16 7.17
N ARG A 253 20.23 -14.51 6.91
CA ARG A 253 19.01 -14.62 7.72
C ARG A 253 18.05 -15.68 7.20
N TRP A 254 18.36 -16.33 6.09
CA TRP A 254 17.50 -17.36 5.52
C TRP A 254 17.85 -18.71 6.13
N HIS A 255 17.06 -19.12 7.11
CA HIS A 255 17.26 -20.38 7.84
C HIS A 255 16.29 -21.50 7.40
N GLU A 256 15.25 -21.15 6.64
CA GLU A 256 14.22 -22.08 6.17
C GLU A 256 14.13 -22.07 4.64
N ASN A 257 13.60 -23.15 4.07
CA ASN A 257 13.24 -23.15 2.65
C ASN A 257 11.88 -22.46 2.46
N TYR A 258 11.92 -21.17 2.12
CA TYR A 258 10.72 -20.35 1.89
C TYR A 258 9.98 -20.67 0.58
N GLU A 259 10.55 -21.46 -0.34
CA GLU A 259 9.86 -21.88 -1.59
C GLU A 259 8.56 -22.66 -1.31
N GLN A 260 8.37 -23.14 -0.07
CA GLN A 260 7.20 -23.88 0.36
C GLN A 260 5.95 -23.01 0.61
N VAL A 261 6.04 -21.68 0.54
CA VAL A 261 4.90 -20.77 0.75
C VAL A 261 4.58 -19.98 -0.50
N GLY A 262 3.55 -20.42 -1.22
CA GLY A 262 2.98 -19.71 -2.36
C GLY A 262 1.81 -18.80 -1.97
N MET A 263 1.37 -17.98 -2.93
CA MET A 263 0.17 -17.15 -2.77
C MET A 263 -1.10 -17.97 -2.54
N ASP A 264 -1.19 -19.19 -3.09
CA ASP A 264 -2.38 -20.04 -2.96
C ASP A 264 -2.56 -20.57 -1.53
N GLU A 265 -1.48 -20.99 -0.88
CA GLU A 265 -1.48 -21.39 0.52
C GLU A 265 -1.93 -20.24 1.43
N VAL A 266 -1.30 -19.06 1.27
CA VAL A 266 -1.62 -17.88 2.08
C VAL A 266 -3.06 -17.46 1.85
N TRP A 267 -3.52 -17.41 0.59
CA TRP A 267 -4.90 -17.01 0.27
C TRP A 267 -5.94 -17.95 0.90
N ARG A 268 -5.70 -19.27 0.87
CA ARG A 268 -6.58 -20.26 1.53
C ARG A 268 -6.68 -20.06 3.04
N GLU A 269 -5.57 -19.77 3.71
CA GLU A 269 -5.62 -19.49 5.16
C GLU A 269 -6.33 -18.17 5.46
N ILE A 270 -6.20 -17.14 4.60
CA ILE A 270 -7.01 -15.92 4.71
C ILE A 270 -8.50 -16.26 4.58
N GLU A 271 -8.92 -16.97 3.54
CA GLU A 271 -10.32 -17.36 3.33
C GLU A 271 -10.89 -18.16 4.51
N LYS A 272 -10.10 -19.08 5.07
CA LYS A 272 -10.43 -19.83 6.29
C LYS A 272 -10.57 -18.92 7.53
N GLY A 273 -9.75 -17.88 7.64
CA GLY A 273 -9.86 -16.89 8.71
C GLY A 273 -11.08 -15.97 8.56
N VAL A 274 -11.40 -15.55 7.33
CA VAL A 274 -12.58 -14.74 7.02
C VAL A 274 -13.88 -15.56 7.13
N GLY A 275 -13.82 -16.85 6.81
CA GLY A 275 -14.97 -17.74 6.75
C GLY A 275 -15.76 -17.64 5.44
N THR A 276 -15.16 -17.11 4.36
CA THR A 276 -15.76 -17.08 3.03
C THR A 276 -14.68 -16.99 1.94
N LEU A 277 -15.06 -17.33 0.71
CA LEU A 277 -14.18 -17.22 -0.45
C LEU A 277 -13.99 -15.75 -0.85
N LEU A 278 -12.77 -15.42 -1.23
CA LEU A 278 -12.35 -14.07 -1.58
C LEU A 278 -11.91 -14.04 -3.05
N ASP A 279 -12.77 -13.52 -3.91
CA ASP A 279 -12.49 -13.47 -5.34
C ASP A 279 -11.57 -12.30 -5.70
N TYR A 280 -10.28 -12.59 -5.82
CA TYR A 280 -9.25 -11.63 -6.22
C TYR A 280 -9.20 -11.36 -7.73
N THR A 281 -10.03 -12.05 -8.54
CA THR A 281 -10.04 -11.86 -9.99
C THR A 281 -10.96 -10.72 -10.42
N VAL A 282 -11.85 -10.27 -9.53
CA VAL A 282 -12.78 -9.17 -9.79
C VAL A 282 -12.01 -7.88 -10.04
N ILE A 283 -11.04 -7.55 -9.18
CA ILE A 283 -10.15 -6.39 -9.33
C ILE A 283 -8.71 -6.88 -9.23
N GLN A 284 -7.95 -6.76 -10.31
CA GLN A 284 -6.59 -7.29 -10.45
C GLN A 284 -5.56 -6.16 -10.46
N HIS A 285 -4.43 -6.36 -9.80
CA HIS A 285 -3.39 -5.35 -9.63
C HIS A 285 -2.08 -5.77 -10.31
N GLY A 286 -1.96 -5.52 -11.62
CA GLY A 286 -0.84 -6.04 -12.39
C GLY A 286 -0.96 -7.55 -12.58
N ASP A 287 0.13 -8.29 -12.37
CA ASP A 287 0.17 -9.76 -12.49
C ASP A 287 -0.31 -10.47 -11.20
N LEU A 288 -1.18 -11.48 -11.37
CA LEU A 288 -1.78 -12.25 -10.27
C LEU A 288 -0.78 -13.17 -9.55
N ARG A 289 0.40 -13.41 -10.16
CA ARG A 289 1.56 -14.06 -9.51
C ARG A 289 2.27 -13.13 -8.53
N CYS A 290 1.95 -11.84 -8.53
CA CYS A 290 2.53 -10.85 -7.60
C CYS A 290 1.48 -10.29 -6.64
N ASN A 291 0.26 -10.01 -7.10
CA ASN A 291 -0.74 -9.30 -6.32
C ASN A 291 -2.10 -9.98 -6.40
N ARG A 292 -2.69 -10.24 -5.24
CA ARG A 292 -4.10 -10.61 -5.11
C ARG A 292 -4.76 -9.68 -4.11
N ALA A 293 -5.94 -9.18 -4.45
CA ALA A 293 -6.66 -8.27 -3.58
C ALA A 293 -8.17 -8.56 -3.64
N ALA A 294 -8.81 -8.61 -2.48
CA ALA A 294 -10.26 -8.71 -2.34
C ALA A 294 -10.78 -7.49 -1.59
N TYR A 295 -11.81 -6.86 -2.16
CA TYR A 295 -12.40 -5.63 -1.64
C TYR A 295 -13.82 -5.86 -1.14
N GLY A 296 -14.04 -5.52 0.13
CA GLY A 296 -15.33 -5.70 0.77
C GLY A 296 -15.38 -5.10 2.16
N PHE A 297 -16.30 -5.59 2.96
CA PHE A 297 -16.58 -5.04 4.28
C PHE A 297 -17.25 -6.07 5.18
N TYR A 298 -17.08 -5.89 6.49
CA TYR A 298 -17.83 -6.63 7.50
C TYR A 298 -19.17 -5.96 7.81
N VAL A 299 -20.20 -6.78 7.97
CA VAL A 299 -21.47 -6.46 8.64
C VAL A 299 -21.65 -7.47 9.77
N GLY A 300 -21.40 -7.02 11.00
CA GLY A 300 -21.24 -7.93 12.14
C GLY A 300 -20.02 -8.85 11.92
N PRO A 301 -20.13 -10.17 12.13
CA PRO A 301 -19.02 -11.10 11.95
C PRO A 301 -18.81 -11.55 10.49
N ARG A 302 -19.72 -11.20 9.56
CA ARG A 302 -19.67 -11.69 8.17
C ARG A 302 -19.04 -10.67 7.25
N TRP A 303 -18.11 -11.12 6.42
CA TRP A 303 -17.52 -10.31 5.35
C TRP A 303 -18.35 -10.47 4.07
N HIS A 304 -18.53 -9.36 3.36
CA HIS A 304 -19.24 -9.30 2.09
C HIS A 304 -18.40 -8.57 1.04
N PRO A 305 -18.28 -9.11 -0.19
CA PRO A 305 -17.56 -8.42 -1.26
C PRO A 305 -18.38 -7.22 -1.78
N PHE A 306 -17.70 -6.14 -2.18
CA PHE A 306 -18.37 -5.05 -2.90
C PHE A 306 -18.93 -5.51 -4.24
N LEU A 307 -18.23 -6.44 -4.89
CA LEU A 307 -18.56 -7.02 -6.18
C LEU A 307 -18.28 -8.52 -6.14
N SER A 308 -19.26 -9.33 -6.55
CA SER A 308 -19.14 -10.79 -6.63
C SER A 308 -18.75 -11.21 -8.05
N GLY A 309 -17.65 -11.95 -8.24
CA GLY A 309 -17.24 -12.39 -9.58
C GLY A 309 -18.14 -13.47 -10.18
N GLY A 310 -18.88 -14.22 -9.35
CA GLY A 310 -19.92 -15.13 -9.81
C GLY A 310 -21.23 -14.45 -10.25
N ASP A 311 -21.37 -13.12 -10.10
CA ASP A 311 -22.58 -12.37 -10.47
C ASP A 311 -22.31 -11.52 -11.73
N PRO A 312 -22.84 -11.89 -12.91
CA PRO A 312 -22.64 -11.11 -14.14
C PRO A 312 -23.06 -9.65 -14.04
N ALA A 313 -24.05 -9.33 -13.20
CA ALA A 313 -24.50 -7.95 -13.01
C ALA A 313 -23.49 -7.12 -12.22
N ASP A 314 -22.68 -7.74 -11.36
CA ASP A 314 -21.58 -7.08 -10.67
C ASP A 314 -20.36 -6.91 -11.56
N LEU A 315 -20.06 -7.89 -12.42
CA LEU A 315 -19.03 -7.73 -13.44
C LEU A 315 -19.40 -6.59 -14.41
N ALA A 316 -20.66 -6.46 -14.78
CA ALA A 316 -21.15 -5.32 -15.55
C ALA A 316 -21.01 -3.99 -14.78
N ALA A 317 -21.28 -3.98 -13.48
CA ALA A 317 -21.07 -2.79 -12.63
C ALA A 317 -19.59 -2.40 -12.55
N ARG A 318 -18.67 -3.37 -12.46
CA ARG A 318 -17.21 -3.15 -12.54
C ARG A 318 -16.83 -2.50 -13.86
N GLU A 319 -17.26 -3.06 -14.99
CA GLU A 319 -16.94 -2.51 -16.31
C GLU A 319 -17.48 -1.08 -16.47
N ALA A 320 -18.69 -0.81 -15.97
CA ALA A 320 -19.25 0.53 -15.96
C ALA A 320 -18.45 1.48 -15.06
N PHE A 321 -18.01 1.02 -13.89
CA PHE A 321 -17.13 1.80 -13.02
C PHE A 321 -15.85 2.19 -13.77
N PHE A 322 -15.12 1.23 -14.33
CA PHE A 322 -13.88 1.55 -15.06
C PHE A 322 -14.11 2.44 -16.27
N ARG A 323 -15.23 2.25 -17.00
CA ARG A 323 -15.55 3.05 -18.18
C ARG A 323 -15.88 4.50 -17.84
N TYR A 324 -16.71 4.74 -16.83
CA TYR A 324 -17.27 6.08 -16.58
C TYR A 324 -16.63 6.81 -15.41
N LEU A 325 -16.08 6.05 -14.44
CA LEU A 325 -15.55 6.57 -13.18
C LEU A 325 -14.09 6.17 -12.96
N GLY A 326 -13.49 5.33 -13.82
CA GLY A 326 -12.12 4.85 -13.65
C GLY A 326 -11.09 5.97 -13.56
N ALA A 327 -11.21 7.02 -14.38
CA ALA A 327 -10.28 8.16 -14.30
C ALA A 327 -10.69 9.23 -13.27
N VAL A 328 -11.73 9.00 -12.47
CA VAL A 328 -12.14 9.92 -11.39
C VAL A 328 -11.28 9.66 -10.16
N ASN A 329 -10.64 10.69 -9.63
CA ASN A 329 -9.93 10.58 -8.36
C ASN A 329 -10.92 10.72 -7.18
N PHE A 330 -10.99 9.69 -6.35
CA PHE A 330 -11.76 9.69 -5.10
C PHE A 330 -10.90 10.02 -3.87
N ALA A 331 -9.59 9.75 -3.94
CA ALA A 331 -8.70 9.85 -2.80
C ALA A 331 -8.28 11.31 -2.53
N GLY A 332 -8.44 11.74 -1.28
CA GLY A 332 -8.02 13.08 -0.83
C GLY A 332 -8.78 14.23 -1.52
N VAL A 333 -10.04 13.99 -1.90
CA VAL A 333 -10.97 15.00 -2.44
C VAL A 333 -12.01 15.34 -1.35
N GLU A 334 -12.24 16.63 -1.13
CA GLU A 334 -13.25 17.08 -0.18
C GLU A 334 -14.67 16.76 -0.68
N LEU A 335 -15.60 16.48 0.23
CA LEU A 335 -16.93 15.97 -0.10
C LEU A 335 -17.71 16.83 -1.12
N PRO A 336 -17.74 18.17 -1.03
CA PRO A 336 -18.43 18.99 -2.02
C PRO A 336 -17.86 18.86 -3.44
N ASP A 337 -16.52 18.77 -3.55
CA ASP A 337 -15.85 18.61 -4.84
C ASP A 337 -16.12 17.23 -5.43
N LEU A 338 -16.13 16.20 -4.59
CA LEU A 338 -16.50 14.84 -5.00
C LEU A 338 -17.95 14.77 -5.49
N ILE A 339 -18.90 15.38 -4.76
CA ILE A 339 -20.30 15.45 -5.20
C ILE A 339 -20.40 16.15 -6.56
N GLY A 340 -19.71 17.28 -6.74
CA GLY A 340 -19.67 17.99 -8.02
C GLY A 340 -19.12 17.14 -9.17
N LYS A 341 -18.05 16.36 -8.92
CA LYS A 341 -17.48 15.40 -9.88
C LYS A 341 -18.49 14.31 -10.24
N LEU A 342 -19.15 13.71 -9.25
CA LEU A 342 -20.12 12.64 -9.47
C LEU A 342 -21.36 13.13 -10.22
N LEU A 343 -21.91 14.29 -9.86
CA LEU A 343 -23.05 14.89 -10.56
C LEU A 343 -22.71 15.16 -12.03
N ARG A 344 -21.54 15.75 -12.30
CA ARG A 344 -21.09 15.99 -13.69
C ARG A 344 -20.85 14.69 -14.46
N ALA A 345 -20.36 13.63 -13.80
CA ALA A 345 -20.23 12.31 -14.41
C ALA A 345 -21.61 11.72 -14.77
N VAL A 346 -22.59 11.82 -13.87
CA VAL A 346 -23.97 11.34 -14.11
C VAL A 346 -24.66 12.13 -15.23
N VAL A 347 -24.51 13.47 -15.26
CA VAL A 347 -25.08 14.28 -16.36
C VAL A 347 -24.48 13.90 -17.70
N ARG A 348 -23.17 13.62 -17.76
CA ARG A 348 -22.50 13.18 -18.99
C ARG A 348 -22.84 11.73 -19.37
N HIS A 349 -23.10 10.89 -18.38
CA HIS A 349 -23.33 9.46 -18.54
C HIS A 349 -24.51 9.02 -17.66
N PRO A 350 -25.77 9.28 -18.08
CA PRO A 350 -26.95 8.99 -17.28
C PRO A 350 -27.13 7.50 -16.94
N ALA A 351 -26.51 6.61 -17.72
CA ALA A 351 -26.45 5.17 -17.45
C ALA A 351 -25.82 4.80 -16.09
N ILE A 352 -25.00 5.69 -15.49
CA ILE A 352 -24.42 5.47 -14.15
C ILE A 352 -25.51 5.28 -13.11
N LEU A 353 -26.61 6.06 -13.18
CA LEU A 353 -27.65 6.06 -12.14
C LEU A 353 -28.37 4.71 -12.00
N PRO A 354 -28.98 4.12 -13.04
CA PRO A 354 -29.63 2.82 -12.91
C PRO A 354 -28.64 1.71 -12.51
N LEU A 355 -27.40 1.74 -13.01
CA LEU A 355 -26.36 0.77 -12.64
C LEU A 355 -25.99 0.87 -11.15
N ALA A 356 -25.81 2.09 -10.64
CA ALA A 356 -25.51 2.33 -9.23
C ALA A 356 -26.68 1.90 -8.32
N VAL A 357 -27.92 2.24 -8.68
CA VAL A 357 -29.11 1.85 -7.91
C VAL A 357 -29.27 0.32 -7.89
N GLN A 358 -29.11 -0.34 -9.03
CA GLN A 358 -29.20 -1.80 -9.10
C GLN A 358 -28.09 -2.48 -8.30
N TRP A 359 -26.86 -1.98 -8.37
CA TRP A 359 -25.73 -2.47 -7.58
C TRP A 359 -25.98 -2.29 -6.07
N ILE A 360 -26.41 -1.10 -5.62
CA ILE A 360 -26.74 -0.84 -4.22
C ILE A 360 -27.87 -1.77 -3.75
N ALA A 361 -28.93 -1.95 -4.55
CA ALA A 361 -30.03 -2.84 -4.21
C ALA A 361 -29.57 -4.30 -4.08
N ARG A 362 -28.65 -4.77 -4.93
CA ARG A 362 -28.04 -6.10 -4.78
C ARG A 362 -27.19 -6.20 -3.54
N LEU A 363 -26.35 -5.21 -3.28
CA LEU A 363 -25.49 -5.16 -2.10
C LEU A 363 -26.34 -5.21 -0.81
N LEU A 364 -27.40 -4.40 -0.74
CA LEU A 364 -28.36 -4.41 0.37
C LEU A 364 -29.03 -5.77 0.55
N ARG A 365 -29.39 -6.46 -0.54
CA ARG A 365 -29.95 -7.81 -0.43
C ARG A 365 -28.94 -8.82 0.12
N ARG A 366 -27.67 -8.78 -0.33
CA ARG A 366 -26.61 -9.69 0.14
C ARG A 366 -26.31 -9.56 1.62
N VAL A 367 -26.40 -8.35 2.17
CA VAL A 367 -26.10 -8.08 3.59
C VAL A 367 -27.30 -8.34 4.52
N GLY A 368 -28.46 -8.76 3.98
CA GLY A 368 -29.67 -8.96 4.78
C GLY A 368 -30.53 -7.69 4.98
N GLY A 369 -30.35 -6.69 4.11
CA GLY A 369 -31.13 -5.47 4.06
C GLY A 369 -30.61 -4.33 4.96
N VAL A 370 -31.29 -3.19 4.91
CA VAL A 370 -30.92 -1.98 5.66
C VAL A 370 -30.89 -2.22 7.18
N ARG A 371 -31.75 -3.10 7.69
CA ARG A 371 -31.79 -3.45 9.13
C ARG A 371 -30.47 -4.05 9.63
N ALA A 372 -29.83 -4.91 8.83
CA ALA A 372 -28.55 -5.51 9.20
C ALA A 372 -27.44 -4.44 9.27
N LEU A 373 -27.43 -3.51 8.32
CA LEU A 373 -26.49 -2.40 8.29
C LEU A 373 -26.66 -1.46 9.49
N LEU A 374 -27.91 -1.10 9.83
CA LEU A 374 -28.18 -0.24 10.98
C LEU A 374 -27.84 -0.92 12.31
N ARG A 375 -28.03 -2.25 12.41
CA ARG A 375 -27.75 -3.01 13.63
C ARG A 375 -26.27 -3.22 13.89
N HIS A 376 -25.49 -3.51 12.85
CA HIS A 376 -24.11 -3.95 13.01
C HIS A 376 -23.06 -2.97 12.49
N GLY A 377 -23.49 -1.93 11.75
CA GLY A 377 -22.60 -1.03 11.05
C GLY A 377 -21.89 -1.69 9.85
N VAL A 378 -21.07 -0.90 9.17
CA VAL A 378 -20.24 -1.33 8.04
C VAL A 378 -18.78 -1.03 8.38
N ARG A 379 -17.92 -2.03 8.20
CA ARG A 379 -16.48 -1.86 8.39
C ARG A 379 -15.73 -2.34 7.15
N PRO A 380 -15.30 -1.42 6.27
CA PRO A 380 -14.50 -1.77 5.09
C PRO A 380 -13.21 -2.44 5.49
N VAL A 381 -12.95 -3.62 4.91
CA VAL A 381 -11.72 -4.38 5.09
C VAL A 381 -11.37 -5.04 3.77
N SER A 382 -10.18 -4.71 3.27
CA SER A 382 -9.59 -5.40 2.13
C SER A 382 -8.55 -6.42 2.58
N PHE A 383 -8.46 -7.54 1.86
CA PHE A 383 -7.39 -8.52 2.02
C PHE A 383 -6.47 -8.45 0.81
N VAL A 384 -5.17 -8.44 1.07
CA VAL A 384 -4.13 -8.31 0.05
C VAL A 384 -3.05 -9.35 0.31
N VAL A 385 -2.61 -10.01 -0.75
CA VAL A 385 -1.37 -10.80 -0.76
C VAL A 385 -0.45 -10.19 -1.80
N HIS A 386 0.77 -9.86 -1.38
CA HIS A 386 1.82 -9.35 -2.26
C HIS A 386 3.04 -10.26 -2.18
N GLN A 387 3.36 -10.96 -3.28
CA GLN A 387 4.51 -11.86 -3.36
C GLN A 387 5.64 -11.19 -4.13
N PHE A 388 6.75 -10.95 -3.42
CA PHE A 388 8.02 -10.56 -4.05
C PHE A 388 8.65 -11.74 -4.80
N MET A 389 9.53 -11.43 -5.73
CA MET A 389 10.32 -12.42 -6.46
C MET A 389 11.70 -12.57 -5.83
N ASP A 390 12.25 -13.77 -5.90
CA ASP A 390 13.59 -14.05 -5.42
C ASP A 390 14.64 -13.28 -6.20
N ALA A 391 15.70 -12.84 -5.51
CA ALA A 391 16.78 -12.08 -6.13
C ALA A 391 17.45 -12.83 -7.30
N ALA A 392 17.53 -14.15 -7.20
CA ALA A 392 18.08 -15.02 -8.23
C ALA A 392 17.33 -14.97 -9.56
N ASP A 393 16.03 -14.66 -9.54
CA ASP A 393 15.21 -14.51 -10.74
C ASP A 393 15.16 -13.06 -11.22
N VAL A 394 15.12 -12.12 -10.27
CA VAL A 394 14.98 -10.69 -10.56
C VAL A 394 16.22 -10.14 -11.24
N ALA A 395 17.42 -10.48 -10.77
CA ALA A 395 18.67 -9.94 -11.30
C ALA A 395 18.86 -10.24 -12.80
N PRO A 396 18.82 -11.51 -13.27
CA PRO A 396 18.95 -11.82 -14.69
C PRO A 396 17.78 -11.28 -15.53
N ALA A 397 16.55 -11.29 -14.99
CA ALA A 397 15.40 -10.74 -15.69
C ALA A 397 15.56 -9.24 -15.95
N TRP A 398 16.01 -8.49 -14.93
CA TRP A 398 16.27 -7.06 -15.04
C TRP A 398 17.39 -6.74 -16.01
N GLU A 399 18.50 -7.48 -15.95
CA GLU A 399 19.64 -7.31 -16.85
C GLU A 399 19.24 -7.48 -18.32
N LEU A 400 18.46 -8.53 -18.63
CA LEU A 400 17.91 -8.74 -19.97
C LEU A 400 16.94 -7.62 -20.39
N MET A 401 16.08 -7.15 -19.48
CA MET A 401 15.19 -6.03 -19.76
C MET A 401 15.94 -4.74 -20.09
N GLN A 402 17.05 -4.48 -19.40
CA GLN A 402 17.92 -3.32 -19.67
C GLN A 402 18.58 -3.39 -21.06
N ARG A 403 18.84 -4.60 -21.56
CA ARG A 403 19.31 -4.81 -22.94
C ARG A 403 18.20 -4.85 -24.00
N GLY A 404 16.92 -4.81 -23.59
CA GLY A 404 15.79 -5.00 -24.49
C GLY A 404 15.65 -6.44 -24.98
N GLU A 405 16.24 -7.40 -24.27
CA GLU A 405 16.25 -8.83 -24.63
C GLU A 405 15.16 -9.60 -23.88
N LYS A 406 14.58 -10.60 -24.56
CA LYS A 406 13.62 -11.52 -23.98
C LYS A 406 14.33 -12.79 -23.52
N ALA A 407 14.08 -13.21 -22.29
CA ALA A 407 14.63 -14.46 -21.77
C ALA A 407 14.09 -15.69 -22.53
N SER A 408 14.98 -16.67 -22.76
CA SER A 408 14.61 -18.00 -23.26
C SER A 408 14.21 -18.95 -22.15
N ASP A 409 14.79 -18.79 -20.95
CA ASP A 409 14.40 -19.51 -19.75
C ASP A 409 12.98 -19.11 -19.31
N PRO A 410 12.02 -20.05 -19.21
CA PRO A 410 10.64 -19.74 -18.82
C PRO A 410 10.49 -19.08 -17.45
N ARG A 411 11.36 -19.41 -16.49
CA ARG A 411 11.35 -18.85 -15.12
C ARG A 411 11.78 -17.38 -15.15
N ILE A 412 12.84 -17.07 -15.89
CA ILE A 412 13.32 -15.69 -16.05
C ILE A 412 12.36 -14.87 -16.90
N LEU A 413 11.76 -15.46 -17.93
CA LEU A 413 10.72 -14.80 -18.73
C LEU A 413 9.51 -14.44 -17.87
N ALA A 414 9.06 -15.35 -17.00
CA ALA A 414 7.99 -15.07 -16.05
C ALA A 414 8.34 -13.90 -15.11
N ALA A 415 9.60 -13.79 -14.68
CA ALA A 415 10.06 -12.65 -13.89
C ALA A 415 10.03 -11.34 -14.71
N GLN A 416 10.47 -11.34 -15.98
CA GLN A 416 10.38 -10.16 -16.86
C GLN A 416 8.93 -9.66 -17.02
N GLU A 417 7.99 -10.57 -17.24
CA GLU A 417 6.55 -10.27 -17.34
C GLU A 417 5.99 -9.63 -16.05
N ARG A 418 6.39 -10.18 -14.90
CA ARG A 418 6.00 -9.67 -13.57
C ARG A 418 6.61 -8.30 -13.29
N LEU A 419 7.85 -8.05 -13.70
CA LEU A 419 8.50 -6.73 -13.60
C LEU A 419 7.80 -5.68 -14.47
N ALA A 420 7.48 -5.99 -15.72
CA ALA A 420 6.81 -5.06 -16.64
C ALA A 420 5.39 -4.65 -16.15
N SER A 421 4.71 -5.59 -15.51
CA SER A 421 3.35 -5.41 -14.95
C SER A 421 3.34 -4.94 -13.49
N CYS A 422 4.50 -4.56 -12.92
CA CYS A 422 4.61 -4.30 -11.49
C CYS A 422 3.62 -3.22 -10.99
N HIS A 423 2.93 -3.53 -9.89
CA HIS A 423 2.03 -2.58 -9.24
C HIS A 423 2.77 -1.53 -8.41
N TYR A 424 3.98 -1.84 -7.94
CA TYR A 424 4.70 -1.04 -6.94
C TYR A 424 6.09 -0.64 -7.45
N ALA A 425 6.36 0.66 -7.53
CA ALA A 425 7.60 1.17 -8.11
C ALA A 425 8.20 2.34 -7.32
N MET A 426 9.52 2.45 -7.39
CA MET A 426 10.33 3.51 -6.78
C MET A 426 10.82 4.47 -7.85
N ALA A 427 11.00 5.74 -7.47
CA ALA A 427 11.52 6.76 -8.35
C ALA A 427 13.04 6.90 -8.21
N HIS A 428 13.72 7.03 -9.34
CA HIS A 428 15.15 7.32 -9.42
C HIS A 428 15.36 8.69 -10.08
N PRO A 429 15.36 9.79 -9.29
CA PRO A 429 15.55 11.14 -9.81
C PRO A 429 16.82 11.32 -10.66
N GLU A 430 17.88 10.58 -10.33
CA GLU A 430 19.18 10.60 -10.98
C GLU A 430 19.15 10.06 -12.42
N THR A 431 18.33 9.04 -12.71
CA THR A 431 18.14 8.50 -14.07
C THR A 431 16.86 9.00 -14.74
N GLY A 432 15.93 9.55 -13.96
CA GLY A 432 14.61 9.93 -14.42
C GLY A 432 13.66 8.75 -14.63
N GLU A 433 13.99 7.57 -14.09
CA GLU A 433 13.26 6.32 -14.31
C GLU A 433 12.44 5.86 -13.11
N LEU A 434 11.58 4.87 -13.36
CA LEU A 434 10.84 4.17 -12.32
C LEU A 434 11.25 2.71 -12.29
N VAL A 435 11.61 2.23 -11.11
CA VAL A 435 12.15 0.89 -10.91
C VAL A 435 11.11 0.03 -10.17
N PRO A 436 10.79 -1.18 -10.64
CA PRO A 436 9.92 -2.11 -9.91
C PRO A 436 10.48 -2.46 -8.53
N ALA A 437 9.62 -2.59 -7.52
CA ALA A 437 10.05 -2.82 -6.14
C ALA A 437 10.93 -4.07 -5.95
N CYS A 438 10.67 -5.16 -6.68
CA CYS A 438 11.54 -6.34 -6.63
C CYS A 438 12.97 -6.02 -7.10
N VAL A 439 13.12 -5.19 -8.14
CA VAL A 439 14.45 -4.77 -8.62
C VAL A 439 15.11 -3.86 -7.59
N GLN A 440 14.36 -2.91 -7.02
CA GLN A 440 14.88 -2.04 -5.97
C GLN A 440 15.49 -2.86 -4.83
N HIS A 441 14.70 -3.76 -4.24
CA HIS A 441 15.12 -4.48 -3.04
C HIS A 441 16.15 -5.59 -3.31
N SER A 442 16.07 -6.25 -4.46
CA SER A 442 16.95 -7.38 -4.78
C SER A 442 18.27 -6.98 -5.45
N VAL A 443 18.29 -5.88 -6.20
CA VAL A 443 19.44 -5.50 -7.05
C VAL A 443 20.08 -4.19 -6.60
N LEU A 444 19.28 -3.16 -6.34
CA LEU A 444 19.81 -1.80 -6.14
C LEU A 444 20.12 -1.49 -4.67
N ASP A 445 19.20 -1.80 -3.74
CA ASP A 445 19.36 -1.56 -2.30
C ASP A 445 20.68 -2.10 -1.71
N PRO A 446 21.20 -3.29 -2.09
CA PRO A 446 22.50 -3.75 -1.61
C PRO A 446 23.65 -2.77 -1.90
N VAL A 447 23.66 -2.16 -3.08
CA VAL A 447 24.69 -1.20 -3.50
C VAL A 447 24.40 0.18 -2.90
N GLU A 448 23.16 0.65 -3.01
CA GLU A 448 22.75 1.97 -2.49
C GLU A 448 22.99 2.09 -0.98
N ASN A 449 22.75 1.03 -0.20
CA ASN A 449 22.96 1.07 1.25
C ASN A 449 24.45 1.17 1.64
N VAL A 450 25.37 0.66 0.80
CA VAL A 450 26.82 0.87 0.99
C VAL A 450 27.17 2.34 0.79
N GLU A 451 26.61 2.98 -0.23
CA GLU A 451 26.82 4.40 -0.53
C GLU A 451 26.22 5.29 0.55
N LEU A 452 24.98 4.99 0.98
CA LEU A 452 24.32 5.69 2.07
C LEU A 452 25.09 5.56 3.39
N ARG A 453 25.69 4.41 3.67
CA ARG A 453 26.55 4.24 4.85
C ARG A 453 27.76 5.18 4.81
N ARG A 454 28.33 5.45 3.63
CA ARG A 454 29.44 6.40 3.47
C ARG A 454 28.96 7.85 3.63
N LEU A 455 27.76 8.16 3.13
CA LEU A 455 27.16 9.50 3.19
C LEU A 455 26.64 9.84 4.60
N LEU A 456 26.03 8.86 5.27
CA LEU A 456 25.36 8.98 6.56
C LEU A 456 25.96 7.97 7.55
N PRO A 457 27.24 8.11 7.93
CA PRO A 457 27.86 7.21 8.89
C PRO A 457 27.20 7.39 10.26
N ILE A 458 27.08 6.29 11.00
CA ILE A 458 26.81 6.35 12.43
C ILE A 458 28.08 6.88 13.09
N VAL A 459 28.00 8.10 13.63
CA VAL A 459 29.09 8.69 14.40
C VAL A 459 28.92 8.24 15.83
N ASP A 460 29.84 7.41 16.33
CA ASP A 460 29.92 7.13 17.76
C ASP A 460 30.40 8.41 18.45
N VAL A 461 29.48 9.08 19.14
CA VAL A 461 29.84 10.16 20.05
C VAL A 461 30.40 9.50 21.30
N HIS A 462 31.65 9.06 21.25
CA HIS A 462 32.40 8.86 22.49
C HIS A 462 32.51 10.23 23.14
N ALA A 463 31.82 10.38 24.26
CA ALA A 463 31.87 11.57 25.10
C ALA A 463 33.34 11.96 25.32
N SER A 464 33.69 13.17 24.88
CA SER A 464 34.89 13.87 25.34
C SER A 464 34.51 14.72 26.55
#